data_AF-A0AA36JRU7-F1
#
_entry.id   AF-A0AA36JRU7-F1
#
_cell.length_a   1.000
_cell.length_b   1.000
_cell.length_c   1.000
_cell.angle_alpha   90.00
_cell.angle_beta   90.00
_cell.angle_gamma   90.00
#
_symmetry.space_group_name_H-M   'P 1'
#
loop_
_entity.id
_entity.type
_entity.pdbx_description
1 polymer ?
#
loop_
_entity_poly.entity_id
_entity_poly.type
_entity_poly.pdbx_seq_one_letter_code
_entity_poly.pdbx_strand_id
1 'polypeptide(L)'
;MAREVLFIRLGSPAITNLPVKTSTLEVQSACCNPSTRGVFLQVSETRCGDAGDLYPAVWQIKGGEHNGSTGVVTFQDRRAMPTDLEAKLRFEILDDSDSLVSAVPWAFADVPVSDLAHKPRWELLLSHTDNMEAVYGNSPEGTAPEDVRPPAFLHLEVSRSPFASEPEPQTAGCPSSNRDEATPRKKVMLITRGTRGDVQPFVALARGLVLNHGCEVVIVTELRCKEFVKKNGEDLPIRLRFRPSGGDTTLKVKTRTARLAMTLGQHSDALQALMLSRSEVEFFPSEGCVYHWAKTERPDFIVFGFTMTHIAMIVSESLRIPLVGFVLQPARGIERMEYSSRVIGDAMAPLSNVLTGVEFQAFLQQTMERLPSSNTLNSLRRSRALAPCPANIDTEDRQSQELLRQGVPRVVPISRELLQDSQVEEMEAQGLQLTNFIFLDERPSEQAVALLGEVSAFIQQAKDKGRSVLAMTFSSMPVGKAKMLSIGEEVAQHGVACIVLAAGQPEGPPLSKTMKELQKEGLLMVVDGPVPFSQLFPKVDVAILHGGLGVTSEALRAGIPVITSGILLMDQRFWAARLFEKGCGSKAVPVHTLAKAVQEGILESVIPAEKA
;
A
#
# COMPACT_ATOMS: atom_id res chain seq x y z
N MET A 1 6.07 -13.18 -20.36
CA MET A 1 7.18 -13.96 -19.78
C MET A 1 6.65 -14.67 -18.54
N ALA A 2 6.77 -16.00 -18.46
CA ALA A 2 6.28 -16.75 -17.31
C ALA A 2 7.18 -16.46 -16.10
N ARG A 3 6.58 -16.00 -14.99
CA ARG A 3 7.28 -15.85 -13.71
C ARG A 3 7.44 -17.25 -13.13
N GLU A 4 8.64 -17.82 -13.18
CA GLU A 4 8.94 -19.05 -12.47
C GLU A 4 9.14 -18.74 -10.97
N VAL A 5 8.36 -19.41 -10.13
CA VAL A 5 8.51 -19.41 -8.68
C VAL A 5 8.97 -20.81 -8.29
N LEU A 6 10.15 -20.92 -7.68
CA LEU A 6 10.65 -22.17 -7.13
C LEU A 6 10.19 -22.31 -5.68
N PHE A 7 9.58 -23.44 -5.35
CA PHE A 7 9.07 -23.75 -4.01
C PHE A 7 10.09 -24.58 -3.21
N ILE A 8 10.42 -24.13 -2.00
CA ILE A 8 11.23 -24.87 -1.02
C ILE A 8 10.35 -25.17 0.19
N ARG A 9 10.04 -26.45 0.43
CA ARG A 9 9.15 -26.91 1.51
C ARG A 9 9.93 -27.28 2.77
N LEU A 10 9.48 -26.80 3.93
CA LEU A 10 10.04 -27.06 5.26
C LEU A 10 8.97 -27.77 6.12
N GLY A 11 9.21 -29.02 6.56
CA GLY A 11 8.29 -29.77 7.45
C GLY A 11 8.64 -29.68 8.94
N SER A 12 7.63 -29.76 9.83
CA SER A 12 7.71 -29.50 11.29
C SER A 12 7.52 -30.76 12.14
N PRO A 13 8.28 -31.02 13.23
CA PRO A 13 7.84 -31.99 14.24
C PRO A 13 6.72 -31.41 15.10
N ALA A 14 5.89 -32.29 15.67
CA ALA A 14 4.66 -32.01 16.39
C ALA A 14 4.79 -30.90 17.47
N ILE A 15 3.72 -30.09 17.56
CA ILE A 15 3.54 -28.97 18.48
C ILE A 15 3.65 -29.43 19.94
N THR A 16 4.65 -28.91 20.69
CA THR A 16 4.51 -28.40 22.07
C THR A 16 5.88 -27.97 22.61
N ASN A 17 5.97 -26.70 23.02
CA ASN A 17 7.11 -26.04 23.70
C ASN A 17 8.40 -25.88 22.86
N LEU A 18 9.23 -24.88 23.21
CA LEU A 18 10.69 -24.81 23.00
C LEU A 18 11.28 -23.91 21.85
N PRO A 19 12.58 -23.52 21.97
CA PRO A 19 13.18 -22.25 21.53
C PRO A 19 13.92 -22.31 20.18
N VAL A 20 14.58 -21.20 19.83
CA VAL A 20 15.03 -20.84 18.47
C VAL A 20 16.43 -21.35 18.10
N LYS A 21 16.59 -21.93 16.89
CA LYS A 21 17.85 -22.42 16.25
C LYS A 21 18.18 -21.72 14.91
N THR A 22 19.29 -21.00 14.83
CA THR A 22 19.72 -20.30 13.61
C THR A 22 20.13 -21.28 12.50
N SER A 23 19.78 -20.99 11.23
CA SER A 23 20.25 -21.72 10.06
C SER A 23 21.12 -20.86 9.13
N THR A 24 22.27 -21.37 8.72
CA THR A 24 23.30 -20.79 7.84
C THR A 24 23.27 -21.48 6.49
N LEU A 25 23.49 -20.81 5.36
CA LEU A 25 23.41 -21.40 4.02
C LEU A 25 24.68 -21.17 3.17
N GLU A 26 25.17 -22.23 2.53
CA GLU A 26 26.43 -22.25 1.77
C GLU A 26 26.19 -22.61 0.29
N VAL A 27 27.05 -22.17 -0.61
CA VAL A 27 26.90 -22.16 -2.06
C VAL A 27 28.26 -22.46 -2.69
N GLN A 28 28.33 -23.49 -3.54
CA GLN A 28 29.50 -23.78 -4.39
C GLN A 28 29.15 -23.56 -5.86
N SER A 29 30.07 -22.94 -6.61
CA SER A 29 29.96 -22.81 -8.07
C SER A 29 30.55 -24.03 -8.77
N ALA A 30 29.84 -24.61 -9.73
CA ALA A 30 30.45 -25.38 -10.80
C ALA A 30 30.23 -24.62 -12.11
N CYS A 31 31.32 -24.17 -12.73
CA CYS A 31 31.29 -23.38 -13.94
C CYS A 31 31.45 -24.28 -15.16
N CYS A 32 30.45 -24.32 -16.04
CA CYS A 32 30.60 -24.80 -17.41
C CYS A 32 30.03 -23.78 -18.43
N ASN A 33 30.04 -22.47 -18.15
CA ASN A 33 29.98 -21.42 -19.18
C ASN A 33 30.25 -20.01 -18.57
N PRO A 34 31.04 -19.12 -19.19
CA PRO A 34 31.33 -17.78 -18.64
C PRO A 34 30.15 -16.79 -18.69
N SER A 35 29.04 -17.14 -19.33
CA SER A 35 27.89 -16.24 -19.58
C SER A 35 26.67 -16.49 -18.68
N THR A 36 26.73 -17.43 -17.73
CA THR A 36 25.60 -17.78 -16.85
C THR A 36 26.04 -17.78 -15.39
N ARG A 37 25.72 -16.69 -14.68
CA ARG A 37 25.87 -16.61 -13.22
C ARG A 37 24.72 -17.41 -12.58
N GLY A 38 25.07 -18.53 -11.95
CA GLY A 38 24.11 -19.39 -11.22
C GLY A 38 24.21 -19.22 -9.70
N VAL A 39 23.08 -19.23 -9.00
CA VAL A 39 23.00 -19.28 -7.52
C VAL A 39 22.56 -20.70 -7.11
N PHE A 40 23.31 -21.32 -6.19
CA PHE A 40 22.93 -22.58 -5.53
C PHE A 40 22.52 -22.31 -4.08
N LEU A 41 21.72 -23.19 -3.45
CA LEU A 41 21.16 -22.99 -2.11
C LEU A 41 21.40 -24.25 -1.24
N GLN A 42 22.08 -24.15 -0.10
CA GLN A 42 22.22 -25.25 0.88
C GLN A 42 22.00 -24.79 2.33
N VAL A 43 20.96 -25.25 3.01
CA VAL A 43 20.61 -24.87 4.40
C VAL A 43 21.47 -25.66 5.45
N SER A 44 21.89 -25.07 6.58
CA SER A 44 22.70 -25.69 7.67
C SER A 44 22.44 -25.01 9.04
N GLU A 45 22.87 -25.53 10.20
CA GLU A 45 22.56 -25.01 11.57
C GLU A 45 23.81 -24.37 12.24
N THR A 46 23.67 -23.30 13.05
CA THR A 46 24.82 -22.79 13.86
C THR A 46 24.38 -22.23 15.22
N ARG A 47 25.00 -22.71 16.33
CA ARG A 47 24.85 -22.13 17.67
C ARG A 47 25.72 -20.88 17.80
N CYS A 48 25.12 -19.73 18.12
CA CYS A 48 25.86 -18.58 18.64
C CYS A 48 25.76 -18.55 20.17
N GLY A 49 26.90 -18.30 20.82
CA GLY A 49 27.14 -18.54 22.24
C GLY A 49 26.61 -17.49 23.23
N ASP A 50 27.07 -17.67 24.47
CA ASP A 50 26.62 -17.05 25.72
C ASP A 50 26.63 -15.52 25.74
N ALA A 51 25.48 -14.87 25.53
CA ALA A 51 25.17 -13.54 26.07
C ALA A 51 23.68 -13.16 25.86
N GLY A 52 22.88 -13.32 26.91
CA GLY A 52 21.99 -12.29 27.45
C GLY A 52 20.80 -11.70 26.66
N ASP A 53 20.69 -11.80 25.34
CA ASP A 53 19.60 -11.14 24.58
C ASP A 53 18.87 -12.14 23.66
N LEU A 54 17.72 -12.62 24.15
CA LEU A 54 16.86 -13.62 23.50
C LEU A 54 16.04 -13.02 22.33
N TYR A 55 16.16 -13.61 21.13
CA TYR A 55 15.32 -13.35 19.96
C TYR A 55 14.45 -14.60 19.62
N PRO A 56 13.09 -14.53 19.58
CA PRO A 56 12.20 -15.59 19.07
C PRO A 56 11.91 -15.39 17.56
N ALA A 57 11.69 -16.32 16.63
CA ALA A 57 11.17 -17.70 16.58
C ALA A 57 11.92 -18.48 15.46
N VAL A 58 12.14 -19.79 15.58
CA VAL A 58 12.77 -20.62 14.54
C VAL A 58 11.94 -21.84 14.23
N TRP A 59 12.05 -22.25 12.96
CA TRP A 59 11.39 -23.39 12.36
C TRP A 59 12.41 -24.47 11.99
N GLN A 60 12.05 -25.73 12.25
CA GLN A 60 12.84 -26.89 11.85
C GLN A 60 12.41 -27.36 10.46
N ILE A 61 13.33 -27.97 9.72
CA ILE A 61 13.17 -28.29 8.31
C ILE A 61 13.28 -29.81 8.11
N LYS A 62 12.23 -30.45 7.59
CA LYS A 62 12.30 -31.83 7.03
C LYS A 62 12.61 -31.82 5.54
N GLY A 63 13.57 -32.65 5.12
CA GLY A 63 13.86 -32.94 3.70
C GLY A 63 15.35 -33.02 3.33
N GLY A 64 16.26 -32.76 4.27
CA GLY A 64 17.70 -32.94 4.06
C GLY A 64 18.31 -34.07 4.90
N GLU A 65 19.45 -34.60 4.46
CA GLU A 65 20.22 -35.58 5.24
C GLU A 65 20.74 -34.92 6.52
N HIS A 66 20.31 -35.45 7.66
CA HIS A 66 20.59 -34.92 8.98
C HIS A 66 21.88 -35.51 9.54
N ASN A 67 22.90 -34.68 9.78
CA ASN A 67 24.14 -35.12 10.41
C ASN A 67 24.03 -35.01 11.94
N GLY A 68 23.91 -36.17 12.60
CA GLY A 68 23.62 -36.29 14.03
C GLY A 68 24.67 -35.70 14.99
N SER A 69 25.88 -35.38 14.55
CA SER A 69 26.91 -34.74 15.40
C SER A 69 26.94 -33.21 15.28
N THR A 70 26.35 -32.64 14.23
CA THR A 70 26.43 -31.20 13.91
C THR A 70 25.07 -30.51 13.79
N GLY A 71 23.96 -31.26 13.68
CA GLY A 71 22.60 -30.72 13.52
C GLY A 71 22.28 -30.23 12.10
N VAL A 72 23.23 -30.35 11.17
CA VAL A 72 23.11 -29.88 9.79
C VAL A 72 22.11 -30.74 8.99
N VAL A 73 21.21 -30.09 8.23
CA VAL A 73 20.22 -30.72 7.33
C VAL A 73 20.50 -30.33 5.89
N THR A 74 21.05 -31.25 5.09
CA THR A 74 21.54 -30.94 3.71
C THR A 74 20.53 -31.34 2.64
N PHE A 75 20.14 -30.41 1.77
CA PHE A 75 19.28 -30.67 0.61
C PHE A 75 20.14 -30.95 -0.64
N GLN A 76 19.92 -32.07 -1.34
CA GLN A 76 20.74 -32.49 -2.48
C GLN A 76 20.24 -32.00 -3.87
N ASP A 77 19.25 -31.09 -3.96
CA ASP A 77 18.76 -30.62 -5.27
C ASP A 77 19.60 -29.43 -5.79
N ARG A 78 20.59 -29.71 -6.65
CA ARG A 78 21.46 -28.70 -7.28
C ARG A 78 20.81 -28.14 -8.54
N ARG A 79 20.06 -27.04 -8.42
CA ARG A 79 19.56 -26.28 -9.59
C ARG A 79 20.31 -24.96 -9.73
N ALA A 80 20.99 -24.78 -10.85
CA ALA A 80 21.57 -23.49 -11.21
C ALA A 80 20.44 -22.55 -11.67
N MET A 81 20.23 -21.45 -10.94
CA MET A 81 19.25 -20.44 -11.31
C MET A 81 19.93 -19.22 -11.95
N PRO A 82 19.56 -18.83 -13.18
CA PRO A 82 20.06 -17.62 -13.81
C PRO A 82 19.70 -16.36 -12.99
N THR A 83 20.68 -15.52 -12.66
CA THR A 83 20.48 -14.27 -11.87
C THR A 83 19.79 -13.14 -12.64
N ASP A 84 19.65 -13.28 -13.95
CA ASP A 84 19.02 -12.36 -14.91
C ASP A 84 17.51 -12.56 -15.04
N LEU A 85 16.94 -13.57 -14.37
CA LEU A 85 15.49 -13.79 -14.35
C LEU A 85 14.81 -12.92 -13.28
N GLU A 86 13.62 -12.38 -13.59
CA GLU A 86 12.65 -11.84 -12.61
C GLU A 86 12.05 -12.94 -11.70
N ALA A 87 12.81 -14.00 -11.42
CA ALA A 87 12.40 -15.13 -10.61
C ALA A 87 12.37 -14.76 -9.12
N LYS A 88 11.43 -15.36 -8.39
CA LYS A 88 11.34 -15.27 -6.94
C LYS A 88 11.47 -16.66 -6.33
N LEU A 89 12.19 -16.75 -5.22
CA LEU A 89 12.22 -17.94 -4.39
C LEU A 89 11.17 -17.80 -3.30
N ARG A 90 10.37 -18.86 -3.12
CA ARG A 90 9.39 -18.98 -2.05
C ARG A 90 9.81 -20.11 -1.11
N PHE A 91 9.94 -19.78 0.17
CA PHE A 91 10.12 -20.72 1.26
C PHE A 91 8.77 -20.97 1.92
N GLU A 92 8.31 -22.22 1.98
CA GLU A 92 7.00 -22.61 2.52
C GLU A 92 7.15 -23.48 3.77
N ILE A 93 6.42 -23.15 4.83
CA ILE A 93 6.33 -23.91 6.07
C ILE A 93 5.04 -24.73 6.01
N LEU A 94 5.14 -26.05 6.16
CA LEU A 94 4.01 -26.97 6.15
C LEU A 94 3.63 -27.42 7.57
N ASP A 95 2.34 -27.70 7.78
CA ASP A 95 1.86 -28.36 8.99
C ASP A 95 1.88 -29.88 8.77
N ASP A 96 2.71 -30.60 9.53
CA ASP A 96 2.86 -32.06 9.44
C ASP A 96 1.64 -32.84 9.99
N SER A 97 0.65 -32.16 10.59
CA SER A 97 -0.55 -32.81 11.11
C SER A 97 -1.59 -33.17 10.04
N ASP A 98 -1.49 -32.59 8.84
CA ASP A 98 -2.37 -32.89 7.71
C ASP A 98 -1.70 -33.87 6.73
N SER A 99 -1.93 -35.17 6.96
CA SER A 99 -1.39 -36.28 6.16
C SER A 99 -2.04 -36.44 4.76
N LEU A 100 -2.57 -35.37 4.16
CA LEU A 100 -3.21 -35.39 2.83
C LEU A 100 -2.38 -34.62 1.80
N VAL A 101 -2.34 -35.16 0.57
CA VAL A 101 -1.49 -34.81 -0.58
C VAL A 101 -1.70 -33.37 -1.14
N SER A 102 -2.40 -32.50 -0.41
CA SER A 102 -2.77 -31.12 -0.79
C SER A 102 -2.62 -30.15 0.40
N ALA A 103 -1.57 -30.27 1.20
CA ALA A 103 -1.34 -29.34 2.31
C ALA A 103 -1.05 -27.92 1.78
N VAL A 104 -2.00 -27.00 1.99
CA VAL A 104 -1.77 -25.56 1.84
C VAL A 104 -0.70 -25.18 2.87
N PRO A 105 0.39 -24.48 2.50
CA PRO A 105 1.41 -24.13 3.48
C PRO A 105 0.82 -23.26 4.59
N TRP A 106 1.33 -23.40 5.80
CA TRP A 106 0.90 -22.60 6.95
C TRP A 106 1.48 -21.18 6.92
N ALA A 107 2.74 -21.04 6.48
CA ALA A 107 3.41 -19.76 6.31
C ALA A 107 4.42 -19.81 5.17
N PHE A 108 4.86 -18.63 4.71
CA PHE A 108 5.88 -18.53 3.68
C PHE A 108 6.74 -17.26 3.81
N ALA A 109 7.87 -17.24 3.11
CA ALA A 109 8.68 -16.06 2.87
C ALA A 109 9.14 -16.02 1.40
N ASP A 110 9.07 -14.83 0.77
CA ASP A 110 9.48 -14.61 -0.61
C ASP A 110 10.74 -13.73 -0.68
N VAL A 111 11.67 -14.08 -1.57
CA VAL A 111 12.83 -13.24 -1.90
C VAL A 111 13.11 -13.26 -3.41
N PRO A 112 13.27 -12.09 -4.06
CA PRO A 112 13.74 -12.05 -5.44
C PRO A 112 15.13 -12.69 -5.57
N VAL A 113 15.36 -13.47 -6.64
CA VAL A 113 16.68 -14.10 -6.87
C VAL A 113 17.76 -13.03 -7.06
N SER A 114 17.42 -11.94 -7.75
CA SER A 114 18.30 -10.78 -7.92
C SER A 114 18.72 -10.20 -6.57
N ASP A 115 17.83 -10.16 -5.58
CA ASP A 115 18.14 -9.66 -4.24
C ASP A 115 19.21 -10.51 -3.57
N LEU A 116 19.09 -11.85 -3.57
CA LEU A 116 20.05 -12.76 -2.93
C LEU A 116 21.50 -12.54 -3.38
N ALA A 117 21.70 -12.06 -4.60
CA ALA A 117 23.02 -11.74 -5.12
C ALA A 117 23.68 -10.54 -4.42
N HIS A 118 23.01 -9.72 -3.62
CA HIS A 118 23.55 -8.45 -3.12
C HIS A 118 24.27 -8.53 -1.78
N LYS A 119 23.91 -9.48 -0.91
CA LYS A 119 24.49 -9.59 0.44
C LYS A 119 24.46 -11.03 0.94
N PRO A 120 25.44 -11.41 1.79
CA PRO A 120 25.57 -12.78 2.24
C PRO A 120 24.56 -13.15 3.33
N ARG A 121 23.80 -12.23 3.91
CA ARG A 121 22.83 -12.53 4.96
C ARG A 121 21.51 -11.79 4.79
N TRP A 122 20.42 -12.49 5.04
CA TRP A 122 19.05 -12.04 4.86
C TRP A 122 18.20 -12.41 6.06
N GLU A 123 17.27 -11.52 6.37
CA GLU A 123 16.19 -11.72 7.33
C GLU A 123 14.90 -11.52 6.55
N LEU A 124 14.17 -12.61 6.30
CA LEU A 124 12.93 -12.59 5.54
C LEU A 124 11.74 -12.72 6.48
N LEU A 125 10.80 -11.76 6.42
CA LEU A 125 9.60 -11.80 7.23
C LEU A 125 8.72 -12.99 6.83
N LEU A 126 8.37 -13.85 7.79
CA LEU A 126 7.41 -14.93 7.57
C LEU A 126 5.99 -14.36 7.56
N SER A 127 5.18 -14.81 6.60
CA SER A 127 3.80 -14.38 6.42
C SER A 127 2.87 -15.58 6.34
N HIS A 128 1.66 -15.46 6.89
CA HIS A 128 0.62 -16.49 6.74
C HIS A 128 0.15 -16.57 5.27
N THR A 129 -0.15 -17.78 4.78
CA THR A 129 -0.55 -17.99 3.38
C THR A 129 -1.96 -17.51 3.04
N ASP A 130 -2.87 -17.52 4.02
CA ASP A 130 -4.28 -17.19 3.86
C ASP A 130 -4.52 -15.67 3.78
N ASN A 131 -3.84 -14.92 4.65
CA ASN A 131 -4.11 -13.51 4.86
C ASN A 131 -2.89 -12.59 4.65
N MET A 132 -1.71 -13.18 4.40
CA MET A 132 -0.44 -12.49 4.15
C MET A 132 0.09 -11.67 5.34
N GLU A 133 -0.57 -11.70 6.50
CA GLU A 133 -0.10 -11.00 7.70
C GLU A 133 1.16 -11.67 8.26
N ALA A 134 1.94 -10.90 9.01
CA ALA A 134 3.16 -11.41 9.62
C ALA A 134 2.87 -12.56 10.60
N VAL A 135 3.74 -13.57 10.59
CA VAL A 135 3.75 -14.63 11.59
C VAL A 135 4.44 -14.10 12.84
N TYR A 136 3.89 -14.42 14.00
CA TYR A 136 4.38 -13.96 15.30
C TYR A 136 4.77 -15.15 16.18
N GLY A 137 5.95 -15.06 16.83
CA GLY A 137 6.50 -16.13 17.69
C GLY A 137 5.85 -16.27 19.07
N ASN A 138 6.17 -17.33 19.82
CA ASN A 138 5.80 -17.47 21.24
C ASN A 138 6.91 -16.95 22.18
N SER A 139 6.54 -16.49 23.39
CA SER A 139 7.50 -16.18 24.46
C SER A 139 8.15 -17.48 24.99
N PRO A 140 9.48 -17.53 25.26
CA PRO A 140 10.18 -18.75 25.70
C PRO A 140 9.77 -19.27 27.08
N GLU A 141 9.23 -18.40 27.94
CA GLU A 141 8.90 -18.73 29.33
C GLU A 141 7.38 -18.63 29.50
N GLY A 142 6.71 -19.78 29.64
CA GLY A 142 5.25 -19.91 29.75
C GLY A 142 4.65 -19.33 31.04
N THR A 143 5.16 -18.21 31.55
CA THR A 143 4.79 -17.62 32.84
C THR A 143 4.46 -16.13 32.78
N ALA A 144 4.06 -15.59 31.63
CA ALA A 144 3.54 -14.22 31.56
C ALA A 144 2.27 -14.08 30.71
N PRO A 145 1.32 -13.23 31.13
CA PRO A 145 0.04 -13.07 30.44
C PRO A 145 0.25 -12.43 29.05
N GLU A 146 -0.08 -13.15 27.97
CA GLU A 146 -0.17 -12.62 26.59
C GLU A 146 0.94 -11.60 26.17
N ASP A 147 2.18 -11.86 26.53
CA ASP A 147 3.30 -10.94 26.30
C ASP A 147 3.78 -10.90 24.84
N VAL A 148 4.21 -9.70 24.43
CA VAL A 148 4.86 -9.29 23.16
C VAL A 148 5.34 -10.45 22.29
N ARG A 149 4.70 -10.64 21.14
CA ARG A 149 5.21 -11.55 20.12
C ARG A 149 6.01 -10.77 19.07
N PRO A 150 7.33 -10.98 18.95
CA PRO A 150 8.09 -10.41 17.85
C PRO A 150 7.72 -11.11 16.54
N PRO A 151 7.82 -10.40 15.41
CA PRO A 151 7.64 -11.01 14.10
C PRO A 151 8.66 -12.11 13.89
N ALA A 152 8.23 -13.21 13.28
CA ALA A 152 9.08 -14.33 12.96
C ALA A 152 9.81 -14.06 11.63
N PHE A 153 11.11 -14.35 11.62
CA PHE A 153 11.95 -14.20 10.43
C PHE A 153 12.57 -15.55 10.04
N LEU A 154 12.68 -15.77 8.73
CA LEU A 154 13.55 -16.77 8.15
C LEU A 154 14.91 -16.12 7.87
N HIS A 155 15.95 -16.61 8.54
CA HIS A 155 17.32 -16.18 8.28
C HIS A 155 17.90 -17.02 7.15
N LEU A 156 18.49 -16.35 6.14
CA LEU A 156 19.20 -17.00 5.05
C LEU A 156 20.61 -16.42 4.94
N GLU A 157 21.61 -17.27 4.81
CA GLU A 157 22.97 -16.87 4.48
C GLU A 157 23.30 -17.33 3.06
N VAL A 158 24.02 -16.55 2.26
CA VAL A 158 24.32 -16.83 0.86
C VAL A 158 25.82 -16.69 0.70
N SER A 159 26.53 -17.81 0.54
CA SER A 159 27.95 -17.76 0.18
C SER A 159 28.14 -17.62 -1.34
N ARG A 160 29.34 -17.20 -1.76
CA ARG A 160 29.73 -17.15 -3.17
C ARG A 160 31.02 -17.95 -3.29
N SER A 161 31.12 -18.81 -4.30
CA SER A 161 32.39 -19.45 -4.62
C SER A 161 33.33 -18.43 -5.27
N PRO A 162 34.62 -18.38 -4.87
CA PRO A 162 35.59 -17.48 -5.48
C PRO A 162 35.81 -17.87 -6.95
N PHE A 163 35.51 -16.96 -7.88
CA PHE A 163 36.13 -16.99 -9.19
C PHE A 163 37.58 -16.49 -9.06
N ALA A 164 38.48 -17.08 -9.85
CA ALA A 164 39.81 -16.56 -10.05
C ALA A 164 39.74 -15.03 -10.25
N SER A 165 40.51 -14.31 -9.44
CA SER A 165 40.59 -12.86 -9.35
C SER A 165 40.39 -12.14 -10.69
N GLU A 166 39.23 -11.50 -10.87
CA GLU A 166 39.22 -10.23 -11.58
C GLU A 166 39.88 -9.21 -10.64
N PRO A 167 40.82 -8.38 -11.12
CA PRO A 167 41.42 -7.36 -10.29
C PRO A 167 40.30 -6.47 -9.76
N GLU A 168 40.28 -6.27 -8.43
CA GLU A 168 39.44 -5.25 -7.81
C GLU A 168 39.57 -3.96 -8.62
N PRO A 169 38.46 -3.24 -8.93
CA PRO A 169 38.61 -1.86 -9.36
C PRO A 169 39.40 -1.19 -8.25
N GLN A 170 40.64 -0.79 -8.58
CA GLN A 170 41.51 -0.06 -7.68
C GLN A 170 40.65 1.02 -7.06
N THR A 171 40.52 0.95 -5.74
CA THR A 171 39.96 2.02 -4.94
C THR A 171 40.79 3.24 -5.27
N ALA A 172 40.30 4.06 -6.21
CA ALA A 172 40.81 5.40 -6.40
C ALA A 172 40.78 6.02 -5.01
N GLY A 173 41.97 6.29 -4.47
CA GLY A 173 42.14 6.79 -3.13
C GLY A 173 41.10 7.87 -2.91
N CYS A 174 40.19 7.61 -1.96
CA CYS A 174 39.31 8.64 -1.46
C CYS A 174 40.25 9.80 -1.11
N PRO A 175 40.09 11.01 -1.70
CA PRO A 175 40.76 12.15 -1.12
C PRO A 175 40.34 12.13 0.34
N SER A 176 41.30 12.20 1.26
CA SER A 176 41.02 12.53 2.64
C SER A 176 40.40 13.93 2.64
N SER A 177 39.11 14.01 2.28
CA SER A 177 38.30 15.17 2.55
C SER A 177 38.26 15.23 4.05
N ASN A 178 38.81 16.32 4.59
CA ASN A 178 38.57 16.76 5.94
C ASN A 178 37.18 16.29 6.37
N ARG A 179 37.14 15.44 7.41
CA ARG A 179 35.91 15.26 8.16
C ARG A 179 35.67 16.58 8.86
N ASP A 180 35.11 17.54 8.13
CA ASP A 180 34.29 18.55 8.77
C ASP A 180 33.29 17.75 9.63
N GLU A 181 33.22 18.08 10.92
CA GLU A 181 32.30 17.48 11.88
C GLU A 181 30.86 17.61 11.38
N ALA A 182 30.45 16.69 10.51
CA ALA A 182 29.12 16.69 9.93
C ALA A 182 28.16 16.31 11.05
N THR A 183 27.31 17.27 11.44
CA THR A 183 26.16 17.05 12.31
C THR A 183 25.45 15.73 11.95
N PRO A 184 25.14 14.87 12.93
CA PRO A 184 24.52 13.58 12.66
C PRO A 184 23.20 13.76 11.92
N ARG A 185 23.05 13.00 10.82
CA ARG A 185 21.85 13.06 9.98
C ARG A 185 20.64 12.56 10.75
N LYS A 186 19.52 13.25 10.62
CA LYS A 186 18.25 12.83 11.23
C LYS A 186 17.73 11.57 10.54
N LYS A 187 17.33 10.58 11.33
CA LYS A 187 16.74 9.33 10.87
C LYS A 187 15.23 9.35 11.05
N VAL A 188 14.50 9.20 9.96
CA VAL A 188 13.03 9.29 9.95
C VAL A 188 12.43 7.95 9.56
N MET A 189 11.49 7.46 10.37
CA MET A 189 10.71 6.27 10.03
C MET A 189 9.31 6.66 9.56
N LEU A 190 9.01 6.40 8.30
CA LEU A 190 7.70 6.61 7.69
C LEU A 190 6.90 5.31 7.77
N ILE A 191 5.72 5.33 8.39
CA ILE A 191 4.85 4.14 8.50
C ILE A 191 3.52 4.38 7.79
N THR A 192 3.18 3.50 6.85
CA THR A 192 1.92 3.55 6.11
C THR A 192 1.56 2.17 5.56
N ARG A 193 0.27 1.86 5.52
CA ARG A 193 -0.28 0.69 4.83
C ARG A 193 -1.50 1.10 4.03
N GLY A 194 -1.69 0.41 2.91
CA GLY A 194 -2.81 0.64 2.01
C GLY A 194 -2.43 0.38 0.56
N THR A 195 -3.27 0.85 -0.36
CA THR A 195 -3.03 0.76 -1.81
C THR A 195 -1.90 1.69 -2.26
N ARG A 196 -1.67 1.82 -3.57
CA ARG A 196 -0.66 2.76 -4.09
C ARG A 196 -0.93 4.20 -3.63
N GLY A 197 -2.20 4.61 -3.50
CA GLY A 197 -2.59 5.94 -3.04
C GLY A 197 -2.12 6.28 -1.63
N ASP A 198 -1.97 5.27 -0.77
CA ASP A 198 -1.53 5.44 0.62
C ASP A 198 0.01 5.44 0.76
N VAL A 199 0.72 4.82 -0.19
CA VAL A 199 2.19 4.66 -0.15
C VAL A 199 2.90 5.72 -0.98
N GLN A 200 2.37 6.08 -2.15
CA GLN A 200 3.00 7.02 -3.07
C GLN A 200 3.27 8.41 -2.44
N PRO A 201 2.34 9.03 -1.68
CA PRO A 201 2.61 10.28 -0.98
C PRO A 201 3.75 10.18 0.04
N PHE A 202 3.89 9.05 0.73
CA PHE A 202 4.98 8.81 1.68
C PHE A 202 6.32 8.67 0.97
N VAL A 203 6.35 8.07 -0.22
CA VAL A 203 7.57 8.01 -1.05
C VAL A 203 7.95 9.42 -1.55
N ALA A 204 6.99 10.24 -1.94
CA ALA A 204 7.25 11.64 -2.30
C ALA A 204 7.82 12.43 -1.11
N LEU A 205 7.21 12.28 0.08
CA LEU A 205 7.71 12.89 1.32
C LEU A 205 9.12 12.41 1.66
N ALA A 206 9.39 11.11 1.53
CA ALA A 206 10.72 10.53 1.76
C ALA A 206 11.78 11.15 0.86
N ARG A 207 11.50 11.30 -0.45
CA ARG A 207 12.40 11.96 -1.39
C ARG A 207 12.66 13.41 -0.98
N GLY A 208 11.61 14.16 -0.62
CA GLY A 208 11.75 15.54 -0.15
C GLY A 208 12.61 15.66 1.11
N LEU A 209 12.42 14.78 2.10
CA LEU A 209 13.24 14.73 3.33
C LEU A 209 14.71 14.43 3.03
N VAL A 210 15.00 13.55 2.07
CA VAL A 210 16.37 13.26 1.65
C VAL A 210 16.99 14.45 0.90
N LEU A 211 16.29 14.96 -0.12
CA LEU A 211 16.83 15.97 -1.04
C LEU A 211 16.99 17.33 -0.36
N ASN A 212 16.03 17.72 0.48
CA ASN A 212 15.98 19.06 1.07
C ASN A 212 16.58 19.12 2.49
N HIS A 213 16.62 17.99 3.21
CA HIS A 213 17.07 17.94 4.61
C HIS A 213 18.18 16.92 4.88
N GLY A 214 18.61 16.13 3.89
CA GLY A 214 19.68 15.14 4.07
C GLY A 214 19.34 14.03 5.07
N CYS A 215 18.04 13.79 5.32
CA CYS A 215 17.58 12.79 6.28
C CYS A 215 17.87 11.36 5.79
N GLU A 216 18.12 10.45 6.72
CA GLU A 216 18.06 9.01 6.45
C GLU A 216 16.64 8.50 6.63
N VAL A 217 16.01 8.02 5.56
CA VAL A 217 14.59 7.65 5.60
C VAL A 217 14.41 6.13 5.49
N VAL A 218 13.60 5.57 6.39
CA VAL A 218 13.12 4.19 6.33
C VAL A 218 11.59 4.19 6.17
N ILE A 219 11.08 3.50 5.16
CA ILE A 219 9.65 3.31 4.93
C ILE A 219 9.26 1.91 5.36
N VAL A 220 8.32 1.82 6.31
CA VAL A 220 7.70 0.58 6.78
C VAL A 220 6.32 0.45 6.13
N THR A 221 6.18 -0.52 5.22
CA THR A 221 4.94 -0.77 4.48
C THR A 221 4.87 -2.20 3.93
N GLU A 222 3.86 -2.52 3.13
CA GLU A 222 3.60 -3.88 2.63
C GLU A 222 4.72 -4.37 1.70
N LEU A 223 5.05 -5.67 1.77
CA LEU A 223 6.18 -6.26 1.02
C LEU A 223 6.09 -6.00 -0.50
N ARG A 224 4.88 -5.98 -1.07
CA ARG A 224 4.65 -5.69 -2.49
C ARG A 224 5.13 -4.30 -2.92
N CYS A 225 5.24 -3.34 -2.00
CA CYS A 225 5.70 -1.99 -2.27
C CYS A 225 7.22 -1.85 -2.22
N LYS A 226 7.97 -2.91 -1.90
CA LYS A 226 9.44 -2.90 -1.82
C LYS A 226 10.11 -2.35 -3.08
N GLU A 227 9.76 -2.90 -4.24
CA GLU A 227 10.36 -2.48 -5.51
C GLU A 227 9.96 -1.05 -5.87
N PHE A 228 8.73 -0.66 -5.55
CA PHE A 228 8.26 0.72 -5.73
C PHE A 228 9.08 1.71 -4.90
N VAL A 229 9.33 1.40 -3.62
CA VAL A 229 10.15 2.24 -2.72
C VAL A 229 11.60 2.29 -3.19
N LYS A 230 12.21 1.13 -3.50
CA LYS A 230 13.61 1.05 -3.95
C LYS A 230 13.84 1.84 -5.22
N LYS A 231 13.01 1.60 -6.26
CA LYS A 231 13.13 2.28 -7.56
C LYS A 231 13.07 3.80 -7.41
N ASN A 232 12.18 4.30 -6.55
CA ASN A 232 12.05 5.73 -6.26
C ASN A 232 13.09 6.26 -5.25
N GLY A 233 14.09 5.47 -4.88
CA GLY A 233 15.20 5.87 -4.01
C GLY A 233 16.58 5.69 -4.62
N GLU A 234 16.68 5.14 -5.84
CA GLU A 234 17.95 4.80 -6.49
C GLU A 234 18.77 6.02 -6.94
N ASP A 235 18.08 7.08 -7.36
CA ASP A 235 18.66 8.34 -7.83
C ASP A 235 18.91 9.37 -6.72
N LEU A 236 18.59 9.02 -5.48
CA LEU A 236 18.80 9.90 -4.33
C LEU A 236 20.24 9.81 -3.81
N PRO A 237 20.79 10.91 -3.25
CA PRO A 237 22.11 10.89 -2.60
C PRO A 237 22.16 9.97 -1.38
N ILE A 238 21.02 9.75 -0.71
CA ILE A 238 20.83 8.79 0.37
C ILE A 238 19.69 7.86 -0.03
N ARG A 239 19.99 6.57 -0.23
CA ARG A 239 18.97 5.61 -0.67
C ARG A 239 17.89 5.41 0.39
N LEU A 240 16.65 5.29 -0.06
CA LEU A 240 15.53 4.93 0.80
C LEU A 240 15.68 3.50 1.31
N ARG A 241 15.47 3.30 2.63
CA ARG A 241 15.40 1.97 3.23
C ARG A 241 13.96 1.48 3.26
N PHE A 242 13.75 0.21 2.93
CA PHE A 242 12.45 -0.46 2.99
C PHE A 242 12.43 -1.48 4.14
N ARG A 243 11.31 -1.55 4.87
CA ARG A 243 11.01 -2.61 5.85
C ARG A 243 9.57 -3.13 5.69
N PRO A 244 9.34 -4.45 5.77
CA PRO A 244 8.00 -5.01 5.63
C PRO A 244 7.16 -4.84 6.90
N SER A 245 5.89 -4.47 6.74
CA SER A 245 4.90 -4.37 7.82
C SER A 245 4.05 -5.64 8.02
N GLY A 246 4.17 -6.62 7.11
CA GLY A 246 3.17 -7.69 6.96
C GLY A 246 1.93 -7.24 6.17
N GLY A 247 1.19 -8.22 5.67
CA GLY A 247 -0.12 -8.10 5.00
C GLY A 247 -0.11 -7.56 3.58
N ASP A 248 -1.27 -7.64 2.91
CA ASP A 248 -1.50 -7.15 1.54
C ASP A 248 -2.91 -6.58 1.36
N THR A 249 -3.03 -5.25 1.45
CA THR A 249 -4.30 -4.53 1.30
C THR A 249 -4.89 -4.68 -0.10
N THR A 250 -4.06 -4.69 -1.15
CA THR A 250 -4.56 -4.78 -2.52
C THR A 250 -5.17 -6.15 -2.81
N LEU A 251 -4.58 -7.21 -2.27
CA LEU A 251 -5.15 -8.55 -2.35
C LEU A 251 -6.48 -8.62 -1.60
N LYS A 252 -6.55 -8.11 -0.36
CA LYS A 252 -7.77 -8.08 0.45
C LYS A 252 -8.93 -7.34 -0.22
N VAL A 253 -8.68 -6.14 -0.76
CA VAL A 253 -9.70 -5.33 -1.48
C VAL A 253 -10.21 -6.03 -2.74
N LYS A 254 -9.41 -6.93 -3.34
CA LYS A 254 -9.82 -7.73 -4.50
C LYS A 254 -10.70 -8.94 -4.16
N THR A 255 -10.82 -9.33 -2.89
CA THR A 255 -11.64 -10.47 -2.48
C THR A 255 -13.12 -10.25 -2.81
N ARG A 256 -13.86 -11.34 -3.06
CA ARG A 256 -15.30 -11.27 -3.39
C ARG A 256 -16.10 -10.62 -2.25
N THR A 257 -15.75 -10.92 -1.00
CA THR A 257 -16.40 -10.37 0.19
C THR A 257 -16.18 -8.86 0.30
N ALA A 258 -14.93 -8.39 0.15
CA ALA A 258 -14.64 -6.96 0.16
C ALA A 258 -15.36 -6.23 -0.98
N ARG A 259 -15.38 -6.80 -2.19
CA ARG A 259 -16.12 -6.23 -3.34
C ARG A 259 -17.61 -6.11 -3.10
N LEU A 260 -18.22 -7.13 -2.52
CA LEU A 260 -19.64 -7.12 -2.19
C LEU A 260 -19.93 -6.03 -1.14
N ALA A 261 -19.11 -6.00 -0.08
CA ALA A 261 -19.24 -5.01 0.96
C ALA A 261 -19.13 -3.59 0.38
N MET A 262 -18.09 -3.30 -0.41
CA MET A 262 -17.92 -1.98 -1.06
C MET A 262 -19.10 -1.62 -1.94
N THR A 263 -19.60 -2.56 -2.76
CA THR A 263 -20.78 -2.34 -3.62
C THR A 263 -22.00 -1.96 -2.79
N LEU A 264 -22.26 -2.66 -1.69
CA LEU A 264 -23.37 -2.34 -0.78
C LEU A 264 -23.14 -0.98 -0.08
N GLY A 265 -21.89 -0.67 0.28
CA GLY A 265 -21.50 0.59 0.93
C GLY A 265 -21.73 1.82 0.06
N GLN A 266 -21.78 1.67 -1.26
CA GLN A 266 -22.13 2.77 -2.18
C GLN A 266 -23.51 3.35 -1.90
N HIS A 267 -24.42 2.57 -1.31
CA HIS A 267 -25.82 2.95 -1.13
C HIS A 267 -26.20 3.15 0.35
N SER A 268 -25.25 3.09 1.26
CA SER A 268 -25.52 3.09 2.70
C SER A 268 -24.45 3.83 3.50
N ASP A 269 -24.83 4.97 4.05
CA ASP A 269 -23.97 5.76 4.93
C ASP A 269 -23.57 4.97 6.19
N ALA A 270 -24.49 4.17 6.72
CA ALA A 270 -24.22 3.29 7.87
C ALA A 270 -23.15 2.23 7.56
N LEU A 271 -23.19 1.65 6.36
CA LEU A 271 -22.19 0.67 5.95
C LEU A 271 -20.84 1.31 5.63
N GLN A 272 -20.83 2.53 5.08
CA GLN A 272 -19.58 3.31 4.94
C GLN A 272 -18.99 3.64 6.31
N ALA A 273 -19.82 4.03 7.29
CA ALA A 273 -19.38 4.33 8.65
C ALA A 273 -18.76 3.09 9.31
N LEU A 274 -19.38 1.93 9.12
CA LEU A 274 -18.84 0.66 9.62
C LEU A 274 -17.50 0.28 8.96
N MET A 275 -17.33 0.55 7.67
CA MET A 275 -16.06 0.28 6.97
C MET A 275 -14.95 1.20 7.43
N LEU A 276 -15.23 2.50 7.56
CA LEU A 276 -14.29 3.48 8.08
C LEU A 276 -13.90 3.17 9.52
N SER A 277 -14.87 2.78 10.34
CA SER A 277 -14.65 2.49 11.76
C SER A 277 -13.80 1.24 12.01
N ARG A 278 -13.75 0.32 11.03
CA ARG A 278 -12.86 -0.86 11.06
C ARG A 278 -11.49 -0.61 10.42
N SER A 279 -11.28 0.52 9.73
CA SER A 279 -10.12 0.72 8.86
C SER A 279 -8.78 0.53 9.58
N GLU A 280 -8.58 1.09 10.78
CA GLU A 280 -7.35 0.90 11.55
C GLU A 280 -7.22 -0.50 12.16
N VAL A 281 -8.34 -1.09 12.60
CA VAL A 281 -8.35 -2.44 13.22
C VAL A 281 -7.80 -3.49 12.26
N GLU A 282 -8.06 -3.34 10.97
CA GLU A 282 -7.52 -4.24 9.93
C GLU A 282 -5.99 -4.22 9.82
N PHE A 283 -5.32 -3.18 10.36
CA PHE A 283 -3.86 -3.02 10.35
C PHE A 283 -3.18 -3.35 11.67
N PHE A 284 -3.94 -3.58 12.75
CA PHE A 284 -3.40 -3.99 14.06
C PHE A 284 -2.44 -5.19 14.01
N PRO A 285 -2.62 -6.19 13.11
CA PRO A 285 -1.62 -7.24 12.91
C PRO A 285 -0.23 -6.75 12.44
N SER A 286 -0.03 -5.49 12.07
CA SER A 286 1.28 -4.91 11.76
C SER A 286 2.03 -4.33 12.96
N GLU A 287 1.39 -4.20 14.12
CA GLU A 287 1.98 -3.53 15.29
C GLU A 287 3.35 -4.13 15.64
N GLY A 288 3.44 -5.46 15.73
CA GLY A 288 4.68 -6.12 16.13
C GLY A 288 5.83 -5.92 15.14
N CYS A 289 5.55 -5.88 13.83
CA CYS A 289 6.53 -5.49 12.82
C CYS A 289 6.98 -4.04 12.99
N VAL A 290 6.04 -3.09 13.13
CA VAL A 290 6.38 -1.67 13.28
C VAL A 290 7.20 -1.43 14.54
N TYR A 291 6.82 -2.07 15.66
CA TYR A 291 7.55 -2.00 16.92
C TYR A 291 8.97 -2.56 16.79
N HIS A 292 9.12 -3.75 16.17
CA HIS A 292 10.43 -4.35 15.92
C HIS A 292 11.33 -3.41 15.11
N TRP A 293 10.83 -2.86 14.01
CA TRP A 293 11.61 -1.94 13.18
C TRP A 293 11.92 -0.64 13.90
N ALA A 294 11.02 -0.08 14.71
CA ALA A 294 11.31 1.10 15.52
C ALA A 294 12.46 0.86 16.50
N LYS A 295 12.49 -0.31 17.18
CA LYS A 295 13.56 -0.69 18.12
C LYS A 295 14.90 -0.91 17.42
N THR A 296 14.90 -1.54 16.24
CA THR A 296 16.10 -1.85 15.46
C THR A 296 16.65 -0.60 14.73
N GLU A 297 15.77 0.18 14.12
CA GLU A 297 16.15 1.35 13.34
C GLU A 297 16.46 2.56 14.24
N ARG A 298 15.83 2.69 15.42
CA ARG A 298 16.00 3.82 16.34
C ARG A 298 15.86 5.19 15.64
N PRO A 299 14.72 5.47 14.98
CA PRO A 299 14.51 6.75 14.32
C PRO A 299 14.43 7.91 15.33
N ASP A 300 14.83 9.11 14.92
CA ASP A 300 14.65 10.34 15.70
C ASP A 300 13.16 10.69 15.89
N PHE A 301 12.32 10.36 14.89
CA PHE A 301 10.87 10.48 14.96
C PHE A 301 10.18 9.58 13.93
N ILE A 302 8.91 9.28 14.18
CA ILE A 302 8.05 8.49 13.31
C ILE A 302 7.03 9.40 12.63
N VAL A 303 6.91 9.28 11.33
CA VAL A 303 5.85 9.90 10.54
C VAL A 303 4.81 8.83 10.19
N PHE A 304 3.54 9.05 10.54
CA PHE A 304 2.49 8.03 10.39
C PHE A 304 1.32 8.49 9.53
N GLY A 305 0.73 7.56 8.78
CA GLY A 305 -0.53 7.76 8.05
C GLY A 305 -1.76 7.42 8.89
N PHE A 306 -2.93 7.84 8.42
CA PHE A 306 -4.21 7.64 9.13
C PHE A 306 -4.52 6.15 9.41
N THR A 307 -4.05 5.23 8.56
CA THR A 307 -4.21 3.78 8.76
C THR A 307 -3.38 3.20 9.90
N MET A 308 -2.39 3.96 10.41
CA MET A 308 -1.40 3.50 11.37
C MET A 308 -1.40 4.31 12.67
N THR A 309 -2.42 5.14 12.92
CA THR A 309 -2.47 6.09 14.04
C THR A 309 -2.27 5.41 15.39
N HIS A 310 -3.12 4.43 15.73
CA HIS A 310 -3.01 3.74 17.02
C HIS A 310 -1.70 2.98 17.19
N ILE A 311 -1.19 2.35 16.12
CA ILE A 311 0.11 1.66 16.15
C ILE A 311 1.23 2.67 16.42
N ALA A 312 1.21 3.84 15.78
CA ALA A 312 2.19 4.90 16.01
C ALA A 312 2.18 5.35 17.47
N MET A 313 0.98 5.56 18.04
CA MET A 313 0.81 5.97 19.43
C MET A 313 1.35 4.93 20.41
N ILE A 314 1.06 3.64 20.20
CA ILE A 314 1.58 2.54 21.02
C ILE A 314 3.11 2.50 20.98
N VAL A 315 3.69 2.58 19.79
CA VAL A 315 5.15 2.54 19.59
C VAL A 315 5.81 3.78 20.21
N SER A 316 5.23 4.96 20.03
CA SER A 316 5.69 6.21 20.64
C SER A 316 5.67 6.14 22.16
N GLU A 317 4.55 5.75 22.76
CA GLU A 317 4.39 5.68 24.22
C GLU A 317 5.37 4.66 24.83
N SER A 318 5.56 3.52 24.17
CA SER A 318 6.43 2.45 24.66
C SER A 318 7.92 2.74 24.47
N LEU A 319 8.33 3.26 23.30
CA LEU A 319 9.74 3.48 22.96
C LEU A 319 10.21 4.94 23.15
N ARG A 320 9.29 5.85 23.51
CA ARG A 320 9.52 7.29 23.66
C ARG A 320 10.07 7.95 22.39
N ILE A 321 9.51 7.57 21.24
CA ILE A 321 9.89 8.12 19.93
C ILE A 321 8.86 9.18 19.51
N PRO A 322 9.27 10.43 19.24
CA PRO A 322 8.37 11.49 18.80
C PRO A 322 7.59 11.13 17.53
N LEU A 323 6.39 11.70 17.40
CA LEU A 323 5.49 11.47 16.27
C LEU A 323 5.29 12.74 15.43
N VAL A 324 5.01 12.52 14.14
CA VAL A 324 4.45 13.51 13.22
C VAL A 324 3.35 12.83 12.40
N GLY A 325 2.15 13.40 12.39
CA GLY A 325 1.07 12.89 11.54
C GLY A 325 1.24 13.36 10.10
N PHE A 326 1.10 12.45 9.14
CA PHE A 326 0.97 12.77 7.72
C PHE A 326 -0.37 12.24 7.21
N VAL A 327 -1.38 13.09 7.28
CA VAL A 327 -2.80 12.71 7.21
C VAL A 327 -3.32 12.96 5.80
N LEU A 328 -3.39 11.89 4.99
CA LEU A 328 -3.89 11.94 3.61
C LEU A 328 -5.41 12.08 3.52
N GLN A 329 -6.12 11.64 4.56
CA GLN A 329 -7.57 11.73 4.63
C GLN A 329 -7.95 12.67 5.78
N PRO A 330 -8.28 13.95 5.50
CA PRO A 330 -8.65 14.93 6.55
C PRO A 330 -10.03 14.65 7.12
N ALA A 331 -10.91 14.01 6.32
CA ALA A 331 -12.29 13.75 6.68
C ALA A 331 -12.40 12.40 7.38
N ARG A 332 -12.63 12.44 8.70
CA ARG A 332 -13.13 11.29 9.47
C ARG A 332 -14.66 11.15 9.40
N GLY A 333 -15.36 12.19 8.95
CA GLY A 333 -16.79 12.18 8.67
C GLY A 333 -17.12 11.74 7.24
N ILE A 334 -18.33 11.21 7.06
CA ILE A 334 -18.87 10.86 5.73
C ILE A 334 -19.61 12.08 5.20
N GLU A 335 -19.17 12.59 4.06
CA GLU A 335 -19.97 13.54 3.28
C GLU A 335 -21.29 12.84 2.88
N ARG A 336 -22.43 13.42 3.29
CA ARG A 336 -23.74 12.77 3.22
C ARG A 336 -24.17 12.55 1.77
N MET A 337 -24.87 11.43 1.51
CA MET A 337 -25.56 11.28 0.23
C MET A 337 -26.79 12.18 0.19
N GLU A 338 -26.91 13.01 -0.83
CA GLU A 338 -28.20 13.59 -1.18
C GLU A 338 -29.01 12.54 -1.94
N TYR A 339 -30.09 12.04 -1.32
CA TYR A 339 -31.02 11.11 -1.97
C TYR A 339 -31.79 11.84 -3.08
N SER A 340 -31.81 11.26 -4.29
CA SER A 340 -32.46 11.86 -5.46
C SER A 340 -33.98 11.92 -5.38
N SER A 341 -34.61 11.13 -4.49
CA SER A 341 -36.06 11.18 -4.25
C SER A 341 -36.36 11.79 -2.88
N ARG A 342 -37.00 12.98 -2.88
CA ARG A 342 -37.46 13.66 -1.66
C ARG A 342 -38.29 12.74 -0.76
N VAL A 343 -39.17 11.91 -1.33
CA VAL A 343 -40.08 11.03 -0.56
C VAL A 343 -39.36 9.92 0.20
N ILE A 344 -38.35 9.26 -0.39
CA ILE A 344 -37.57 8.22 0.30
C ILE A 344 -36.55 8.87 1.23
N GLY A 345 -35.96 9.99 0.81
CA GLY A 345 -35.07 10.81 1.63
C GLY A 345 -35.75 11.26 2.92
N ASP A 346 -36.95 11.83 2.85
CA ASP A 346 -37.71 12.32 4.02
C ASP A 346 -38.17 11.18 4.93
N ALA A 347 -38.54 10.02 4.38
CA ALA A 347 -38.95 8.84 5.15
C ALA A 347 -37.78 8.15 5.87
N MET A 348 -36.59 8.13 5.26
CA MET A 348 -35.37 7.52 5.83
C MET A 348 -34.52 8.52 6.61
N ALA A 349 -34.76 9.83 6.48
CA ALA A 349 -33.98 10.89 7.13
C ALA A 349 -33.84 10.72 8.64
N PRO A 350 -34.87 10.34 9.43
CA PRO A 350 -34.71 10.16 10.87
C PRO A 350 -33.73 9.03 11.21
N LEU A 351 -33.85 7.89 10.53
CA LEU A 351 -32.97 6.74 10.72
C LEU A 351 -31.55 7.02 10.20
N SER A 352 -31.44 7.68 9.05
CA SER A 352 -30.16 8.10 8.48
C SER A 352 -29.43 9.11 9.39
N ASN A 353 -30.14 10.09 9.94
CA ASN A 353 -29.57 11.06 10.88
C ASN A 353 -29.05 10.40 12.16
N VAL A 354 -29.72 9.36 12.65
CA VAL A 354 -29.25 8.56 13.79
C VAL A 354 -28.01 7.74 13.40
N LEU A 355 -28.05 7.02 12.27
CA LEU A 355 -26.97 6.15 11.81
C LEU A 355 -25.73 6.91 11.28
N THR A 356 -25.86 8.21 11.04
CA THR A 356 -24.76 9.12 10.65
C THR A 356 -24.44 10.15 11.72
N GLY A 357 -25.12 10.09 12.88
CA GLY A 357 -24.86 10.96 14.01
C GLY A 357 -23.49 10.68 14.62
N VAL A 358 -22.84 11.75 15.11
CA VAL A 358 -21.51 11.68 15.73
C VAL A 358 -21.46 10.67 16.87
N GLU A 359 -22.53 10.58 17.68
CA GLU A 359 -22.68 9.60 18.76
C GLU A 359 -22.68 8.14 18.27
N PHE A 360 -23.41 7.85 17.19
CA PHE A 360 -23.48 6.50 16.65
C PHE A 360 -22.17 6.10 15.95
N GLN A 361 -21.51 7.03 15.26
CA GLN A 361 -20.19 6.79 14.66
C GLN A 361 -19.13 6.52 15.73
N ALA A 362 -19.11 7.33 16.79
CA ALA A 362 -18.23 7.13 17.94
C ALA A 362 -18.49 5.78 18.63
N PHE A 363 -19.76 5.44 18.84
CA PHE A 363 -20.17 4.13 19.37
C PHE A 363 -19.68 2.99 18.48
N LEU A 364 -19.93 3.04 17.17
CA LEU A 364 -19.51 2.01 16.23
C LEU A 364 -17.99 1.84 16.24
N GLN A 365 -17.23 2.92 16.13
CA GLN A 365 -15.76 2.87 16.10
C GLN A 365 -15.19 2.30 17.39
N GLN A 366 -15.55 2.85 18.55
CA GLN A 366 -15.02 2.39 19.83
C GLN A 366 -15.49 0.97 20.17
N THR A 367 -16.64 0.53 19.64
CA THR A 367 -17.07 -0.86 19.74
C THR A 367 -16.23 -1.76 18.86
N MET A 368 -15.99 -1.40 17.59
CA MET A 368 -15.16 -2.19 16.67
C MET A 368 -13.72 -2.34 17.17
N GLU A 369 -13.14 -1.29 17.77
CA GLU A 369 -11.80 -1.32 18.38
C GLU A 369 -11.68 -2.30 19.56
N ARG A 370 -12.82 -2.62 20.20
CA ARG A 370 -12.92 -3.48 21.40
C ARG A 370 -13.43 -4.88 21.09
N LEU A 371 -14.13 -5.08 19.97
CA LEU A 371 -14.64 -6.40 19.60
C LEU A 371 -13.48 -7.38 19.43
N PRO A 372 -13.62 -8.61 19.93
CA PRO A 372 -12.54 -9.59 19.91
C PRO A 372 -12.19 -9.98 18.48
N SER A 373 -11.12 -9.38 17.96
CA SER A 373 -10.26 -9.95 16.93
C SER A 373 -9.00 -10.51 17.60
N SER A 374 -8.15 -11.23 16.87
CA SER A 374 -6.87 -11.73 17.39
C SER A 374 -5.96 -10.62 17.95
N ASN A 375 -6.16 -9.36 17.55
CA ASN A 375 -5.40 -8.20 18.01
C ASN A 375 -6.36 -7.03 18.30
N THR A 376 -6.90 -6.92 19.51
CA THR A 376 -7.67 -5.73 19.91
C THR A 376 -6.74 -4.59 20.31
N LEU A 377 -7.20 -3.33 20.24
CA LEU A 377 -6.38 -2.17 20.63
C LEU A 377 -5.82 -2.32 22.05
N ASN A 378 -6.66 -2.73 23.00
CA ASN A 378 -6.26 -2.91 24.39
C ASN A 378 -5.41 -4.18 24.61
N SER A 379 -5.55 -5.22 23.78
CA SER A 379 -4.61 -6.35 23.78
C SER A 379 -3.22 -5.90 23.36
N LEU A 380 -3.12 -5.11 22.28
CA LEU A 380 -1.85 -4.54 21.83
C LEU A 380 -1.22 -3.64 22.91
N ARG A 381 -1.99 -2.73 23.50
CA ARG A 381 -1.51 -1.86 24.60
C ARG A 381 -1.01 -2.66 25.80
N ARG A 382 -1.79 -3.67 26.26
CA ARG A 382 -1.37 -4.54 27.36
C ARG A 382 -0.10 -5.31 27.03
N SER A 383 0.04 -5.81 25.80
CA SER A 383 1.27 -6.48 25.37
C SER A 383 2.49 -5.56 25.52
N ARG A 384 2.34 -4.24 25.44
CA ARG A 384 3.41 -3.25 25.64
C ARG A 384 3.50 -2.70 27.07
N ALA A 385 2.84 -3.35 28.02
CA ALA A 385 2.70 -2.88 29.41
C ALA A 385 2.13 -1.44 29.52
N LEU A 386 1.30 -1.04 28.54
CA LEU A 386 0.64 0.26 28.53
C LEU A 386 -0.76 0.15 29.15
N ALA A 387 -1.22 1.25 29.76
CA ALA A 387 -2.56 1.32 30.32
C ALA A 387 -3.61 1.16 29.20
N PRO A 388 -4.72 0.44 29.42
CA PRO A 388 -5.77 0.30 28.42
C PRO A 388 -6.43 1.66 28.11
N CYS A 389 -6.94 1.82 26.89
CA CYS A 389 -7.79 2.95 26.53
C CYS A 389 -9.08 2.95 27.38
N PRO A 390 -9.59 4.13 27.80
CA PRO A 390 -10.82 4.26 28.58
C PRO A 390 -12.05 3.62 27.92
N ALA A 391 -12.95 3.05 28.74
CA ALA A 391 -14.11 2.30 28.28
C ALA A 391 -15.38 3.13 28.02
N ASN A 392 -15.41 4.43 28.38
CA ASN A 392 -16.51 5.32 28.02
C ASN A 392 -16.67 5.41 26.49
N ILE A 393 -17.80 5.92 26.02
CA ILE A 393 -17.96 6.37 24.62
C ILE A 393 -17.74 7.88 24.64
N ASP A 394 -16.95 8.37 23.71
CA ASP A 394 -16.68 9.80 23.54
C ASP A 394 -16.96 10.19 22.10
N THR A 395 -17.78 11.22 21.92
CA THR A 395 -18.13 11.79 20.62
C THR A 395 -16.99 12.58 20.00
N GLU A 396 -16.05 13.05 20.82
CA GLU A 396 -14.83 13.65 20.34
C GLU A 396 -13.81 12.57 19.96
N ASP A 397 -13.08 12.82 18.87
CA ASP A 397 -12.09 11.90 18.34
C ASP A 397 -10.88 11.80 19.29
N ARG A 398 -10.94 10.85 20.24
CA ARG A 398 -9.97 10.71 21.33
C ARG A 398 -8.52 10.68 20.90
N GLN A 399 -8.21 9.96 19.84
CA GLN A 399 -6.84 9.88 19.33
C GLN A 399 -6.38 11.26 18.82
N SER A 400 -7.25 12.01 18.15
CA SER A 400 -6.93 13.35 17.68
C SER A 400 -6.77 14.34 18.82
N GLN A 401 -7.62 14.24 19.85
CA GLN A 401 -7.49 15.04 21.06
C GLN A 401 -6.22 14.70 21.83
N GLU A 402 -5.88 13.41 21.94
CA GLU A 402 -4.65 12.99 22.61
C GLU A 402 -3.41 13.47 21.85
N LEU A 403 -3.38 13.32 20.52
CA LEU A 403 -2.30 13.85 19.68
C LEU A 403 -2.19 15.39 19.80
N LEU A 404 -3.33 16.10 19.83
CA LEU A 404 -3.37 17.55 20.04
C LEU A 404 -2.84 17.94 21.41
N ARG A 405 -3.30 17.25 22.48
CA ARG A 405 -2.88 17.46 23.87
C ARG A 405 -1.38 17.22 24.06
N GLN A 406 -0.82 16.26 23.34
CA GLN A 406 0.62 15.97 23.32
C GLN A 406 1.41 16.94 22.42
N GLY A 407 0.75 17.83 21.68
CA GLY A 407 1.40 18.76 20.74
C GLY A 407 2.03 18.08 19.54
N VAL A 408 1.52 16.90 19.12
CA VAL A 408 2.02 16.17 17.96
C VAL A 408 1.72 16.95 16.68
N PRO A 409 2.72 17.37 15.89
CA PRO A 409 2.48 18.06 14.63
C PRO A 409 1.77 17.14 13.64
N ARG A 410 0.74 17.64 12.96
CA ARG A 410 -0.01 16.87 11.97
C ARG A 410 -0.15 17.66 10.69
N VAL A 411 0.45 17.15 9.62
CA VAL A 411 0.46 17.77 8.30
C VAL A 411 -0.56 17.08 7.41
N VAL A 412 -1.31 17.90 6.66
CA VAL A 412 -2.33 17.46 5.71
C VAL A 412 -1.94 18.02 4.33
N PRO A 413 -1.59 17.17 3.35
CA PRO A 413 -1.13 17.60 2.02
C PRO A 413 -2.30 17.98 1.11
N ILE A 414 -3.03 19.04 1.49
CA ILE A 414 -4.22 19.53 0.79
C ILE A 414 -4.15 21.04 0.73
N SER A 415 -4.37 21.56 -0.47
CA SER A 415 -4.40 23.01 -0.74
C SER A 415 -5.61 23.66 -0.04
N ARG A 416 -5.36 24.80 0.62
CA ARG A 416 -6.38 25.58 1.34
C ARG A 416 -7.47 26.09 0.40
N GLU A 417 -7.11 26.35 -0.84
CA GLU A 417 -7.98 26.88 -1.90
C GLU A 417 -9.15 25.94 -2.21
N LEU A 418 -9.04 24.65 -1.88
CA LEU A 418 -10.11 23.66 -2.06
C LEU A 418 -11.10 23.60 -0.90
N LEU A 419 -10.86 24.34 0.17
CA LEU A 419 -11.69 24.35 1.37
C LEU A 419 -12.39 25.70 1.53
N GLN A 420 -13.48 25.72 2.29
CA GLN A 420 -14.10 26.95 2.78
C GLN A 420 -13.31 27.46 3.99
N ASP A 421 -13.34 28.76 4.26
CA ASP A 421 -12.60 29.37 5.39
C ASP A 421 -13.00 28.73 6.73
N SER A 422 -14.28 28.45 6.93
CA SER A 422 -14.79 27.74 8.11
C SER A 422 -14.19 26.34 8.28
N GLN A 423 -13.97 25.61 7.19
CA GLN A 423 -13.36 24.28 7.21
C GLN A 423 -11.86 24.37 7.52
N VAL A 424 -11.17 25.39 6.98
CA VAL A 424 -9.76 25.66 7.30
C VAL A 424 -9.62 25.96 8.79
N GLU A 425 -10.44 26.87 9.32
CA GLU A 425 -10.44 27.24 10.75
C GLU A 425 -10.72 26.03 11.65
N GLU A 426 -11.70 25.18 11.30
CA GLU A 426 -12.00 23.96 12.05
C GLU A 426 -10.81 22.99 12.06
N MET A 427 -10.17 22.76 10.92
CA MET A 427 -9.01 21.88 10.81
C MET A 427 -7.79 22.42 11.58
N GLU A 428 -7.53 23.73 11.49
CA GLU A 428 -6.43 24.38 12.22
C GLU A 428 -6.69 24.40 13.73
N ALA A 429 -7.93 24.57 14.17
CA ALA A 429 -8.32 24.45 15.58
C ALA A 429 -8.11 23.03 16.13
N GLN A 430 -8.22 22.01 15.26
CA GLN A 430 -7.84 20.63 15.58
C GLN A 430 -6.31 20.40 15.51
N GLY A 431 -5.50 21.43 15.30
CA GLY A 431 -4.03 21.33 15.21
C GLY A 431 -3.53 20.66 13.95
N LEU A 432 -4.32 20.67 12.87
CA LEU A 432 -3.89 20.22 11.54
C LEU A 432 -3.22 21.38 10.79
N GLN A 433 -2.09 21.08 10.16
CA GLN A 433 -1.36 22.01 9.32
C GLN A 433 -1.58 21.67 7.85
N LEU A 434 -2.39 22.48 7.18
CA LEU A 434 -2.62 22.40 5.75
C LEU A 434 -1.39 22.85 4.98
N THR A 435 -1.00 22.10 3.95
CA THR A 435 0.10 22.44 3.04
C THR A 435 -0.43 22.50 1.60
N ASN A 436 0.31 22.01 0.62
CA ASN A 436 -0.18 21.79 -0.74
C ASN A 436 -0.17 20.29 -1.01
N PHE A 437 -0.80 19.88 -2.11
CA PHE A 437 -0.70 18.49 -2.57
C PHE A 437 0.75 18.06 -2.72
N ILE A 438 1.02 16.83 -2.32
CA ILE A 438 2.30 16.20 -2.53
C ILE A 438 2.24 15.33 -3.79
N PHE A 439 3.23 15.49 -4.66
CA PHE A 439 3.33 14.73 -5.90
C PHE A 439 4.62 13.94 -5.93
N LEU A 440 4.56 12.75 -6.53
CA LEU A 440 5.74 11.97 -6.86
C LEU A 440 6.02 12.11 -8.35
N ASP A 441 7.07 12.86 -8.69
CA ASP A 441 7.53 12.97 -10.08
C ASP A 441 8.30 11.69 -10.46
N GLU A 442 7.55 10.63 -10.76
CA GLU A 442 8.10 9.33 -11.15
C GLU A 442 8.67 9.36 -12.57
N ARG A 443 9.81 8.70 -12.77
CA ARG A 443 10.25 8.32 -14.11
C ARG A 443 9.37 7.16 -14.62
N PRO A 444 8.60 7.35 -15.71
CA PRO A 444 7.77 6.29 -16.27
C PRO A 444 8.64 5.11 -16.72
N SER A 445 8.10 3.89 -16.63
CA SER A 445 8.75 2.72 -17.23
C SER A 445 8.75 2.82 -18.76
N GLU A 446 9.63 2.09 -19.43
CA GLU A 446 9.66 2.02 -20.90
C GLU A 446 8.30 1.65 -21.49
N GLN A 447 7.61 0.68 -20.89
CA GLN A 447 6.24 0.32 -21.26
C GLN A 447 5.26 1.49 -21.13
N ALA A 448 5.35 2.25 -20.03
CA ALA A 448 4.49 3.41 -19.81
C ALA A 448 4.80 4.54 -20.80
N VAL A 449 6.07 4.72 -21.18
CA VAL A 449 6.49 5.68 -22.22
C VAL A 449 5.92 5.28 -23.58
N ALA A 450 6.02 4.00 -23.96
CA ALA A 450 5.47 3.51 -25.23
C ALA A 450 3.94 3.71 -25.30
N LEU A 451 3.22 3.28 -24.26
CA LEU A 451 1.77 3.48 -24.16
C LEU A 451 1.38 4.95 -24.18
N LEU A 452 2.13 5.82 -23.49
CA LEU A 452 1.88 7.25 -23.52
C LEU A 452 2.07 7.82 -24.94
N GLY A 453 3.00 7.28 -25.73
CA GLY A 453 3.17 7.63 -27.15
C GLY A 453 1.93 7.30 -27.98
N GLU A 454 1.40 6.08 -27.84
CA GLU A 454 0.16 5.65 -28.52
C GLU A 454 -1.04 6.51 -28.09
N VAL A 455 -1.19 6.74 -26.79
CA VAL A 455 -2.27 7.59 -26.25
C VAL A 455 -2.13 9.03 -26.73
N SER A 456 -0.91 9.56 -26.81
CA SER A 456 -0.66 10.92 -27.31
C SER A 456 -1.03 11.04 -28.79
N ALA A 457 -0.79 10.00 -29.61
CA ALA A 457 -1.19 9.98 -31.01
C ALA A 457 -2.73 9.98 -31.16
N PHE A 458 -3.44 9.20 -30.34
CA PHE A 458 -4.91 9.22 -30.29
C PHE A 458 -5.45 10.60 -29.91
N ILE A 459 -4.87 11.23 -28.87
CA ILE A 459 -5.24 12.58 -28.43
C ILE A 459 -5.03 13.60 -29.56
N GLN A 460 -3.87 13.55 -30.24
CA GLN A 460 -3.58 14.46 -31.34
C GLN A 460 -4.58 14.29 -32.48
N GLN A 461 -4.88 13.05 -32.87
CA GLN A 461 -5.86 12.77 -33.92
C GLN A 461 -7.27 13.30 -33.57
N ALA A 462 -7.69 13.18 -32.31
CA ALA A 462 -8.96 13.71 -31.85
C ALA A 462 -8.99 15.25 -31.92
N LYS A 463 -7.91 15.91 -31.46
CA LYS A 463 -7.77 17.38 -31.50
C LYS A 463 -7.70 17.92 -32.92
N ASP A 464 -7.01 17.23 -33.84
CA ASP A 464 -6.95 17.61 -35.26
C ASP A 464 -8.33 17.57 -35.93
N LYS A 465 -9.25 16.74 -35.40
CA LYS A 465 -10.66 16.67 -35.82
C LYS A 465 -11.57 17.62 -35.04
N GLY A 466 -11.02 18.50 -34.19
CA GLY A 466 -11.77 19.45 -33.38
C GLY A 466 -12.58 18.82 -32.24
N ARG A 467 -12.25 17.59 -31.82
CA ARG A 467 -12.99 16.88 -30.76
C ARG A 467 -12.38 17.13 -29.38
N SER A 468 -13.24 17.32 -28.37
CA SER A 468 -12.83 17.22 -26.97
C SER A 468 -12.36 15.80 -26.62
N VAL A 469 -11.39 15.71 -25.72
CA VAL A 469 -10.83 14.43 -25.26
C VAL A 469 -11.10 14.20 -23.78
N LEU A 470 -11.69 13.05 -23.46
CA LEU A 470 -12.01 12.60 -22.11
C LEU A 470 -11.13 11.42 -21.70
N ALA A 471 -10.50 11.49 -20.53
CA ALA A 471 -9.84 10.34 -19.91
C ALA A 471 -10.68 9.78 -18.75
N MET A 472 -10.97 8.48 -18.77
CA MET A 472 -11.72 7.81 -17.70
C MET A 472 -10.84 6.80 -16.97
N THR A 473 -10.73 6.93 -15.65
CA THR A 473 -10.06 5.95 -14.80
C THR A 473 -10.73 5.82 -13.43
N PHE A 474 -10.89 4.58 -12.98
CA PHE A 474 -11.26 4.26 -11.60
C PHE A 474 -10.07 3.69 -10.82
N SER A 475 -8.84 3.85 -11.35
CA SER A 475 -7.61 3.35 -10.75
C SER A 475 -7.74 1.87 -10.33
N SER A 476 -7.38 1.52 -9.10
CA SER A 476 -7.52 0.16 -8.57
C SER A 476 -8.92 -0.17 -8.03
N MET A 477 -9.88 0.76 -8.06
CA MET A 477 -11.25 0.51 -7.58
C MET A 477 -11.95 -0.50 -8.50
N PRO A 478 -12.54 -1.59 -7.99
CA PRO A 478 -13.02 -2.70 -8.81
C PRO A 478 -14.38 -2.40 -9.45
N VAL A 479 -14.39 -1.48 -10.41
CA VAL A 479 -15.58 -1.12 -11.21
C VAL A 479 -15.90 -2.18 -12.27
N GLY A 480 -14.85 -2.81 -12.82
CA GLY A 480 -14.97 -3.83 -13.87
C GLY A 480 -14.89 -3.22 -15.27
N LYS A 481 -14.08 -3.83 -16.13
CA LYS A 481 -13.84 -3.34 -17.50
C LYS A 481 -15.13 -3.26 -18.32
N ALA A 482 -16.06 -4.20 -18.15
CA ALA A 482 -17.37 -4.16 -18.83
C ALA A 482 -18.16 -2.87 -18.55
N LYS A 483 -18.21 -2.44 -17.28
CA LYS A 483 -18.92 -1.22 -16.87
C LYS A 483 -18.21 0.02 -17.41
N MET A 484 -16.87 0.07 -17.31
CA MET A 484 -16.08 1.16 -17.90
C MET A 484 -16.29 1.27 -19.41
N LEU A 485 -16.30 0.16 -20.13
CA LEU A 485 -16.54 0.16 -21.58
C LEU A 485 -17.94 0.66 -21.92
N SER A 486 -18.98 0.29 -21.16
CA SER A 486 -20.34 0.80 -21.39
C SER A 486 -20.43 2.33 -21.22
N ILE A 487 -19.71 2.90 -20.24
CA ILE A 487 -19.65 4.36 -20.06
C ILE A 487 -18.83 5.01 -21.19
N GLY A 488 -17.71 4.38 -21.58
CA GLY A 488 -16.85 4.89 -22.64
C GLY A 488 -17.50 4.88 -24.02
N GLU A 489 -18.29 3.85 -24.32
CA GLU A 489 -19.14 3.80 -25.52
C GLU A 489 -20.14 4.95 -25.53
N GLU A 490 -20.82 5.21 -24.42
CA GLU A 490 -21.78 6.31 -24.31
C GLU A 490 -21.13 7.68 -24.53
N VAL A 491 -19.97 7.94 -23.91
CA VAL A 491 -19.20 9.16 -24.13
C VAL A 491 -18.81 9.32 -25.60
N ALA A 492 -18.32 8.24 -26.22
CA ALA A 492 -17.89 8.23 -27.62
C ALA A 492 -19.06 8.48 -28.59
N GLN A 493 -20.27 8.00 -28.28
CA GLN A 493 -21.48 8.27 -29.08
C GLN A 493 -21.89 9.75 -29.06
N HIS A 494 -21.49 10.50 -28.04
CA HIS A 494 -21.69 11.96 -27.95
C HIS A 494 -20.57 12.76 -28.65
N GLY A 495 -19.75 12.13 -29.49
CA GLY A 495 -18.71 12.81 -30.28
C GLY A 495 -17.42 13.15 -29.51
N VAL A 496 -17.35 12.83 -28.22
CA VAL A 496 -16.17 13.07 -27.37
C VAL A 496 -15.21 11.87 -27.47
N ALA A 497 -13.94 12.13 -27.78
CA ALA A 497 -12.94 11.08 -27.85
C ALA A 497 -12.60 10.55 -26.45
N CYS A 498 -12.90 9.28 -26.17
CA CYS A 498 -12.82 8.69 -24.85
C CYS A 498 -11.65 7.71 -24.72
N ILE A 499 -10.79 7.94 -23.72
CA ILE A 499 -9.69 7.05 -23.33
C ILE A 499 -10.10 6.31 -22.05
N VAL A 500 -10.37 5.02 -22.17
CA VAL A 500 -10.71 4.12 -21.06
C VAL A 500 -9.45 3.48 -20.50
N LEU A 501 -8.97 3.98 -19.37
CA LEU A 501 -7.79 3.47 -18.66
C LEU A 501 -8.20 2.31 -17.74
N ALA A 502 -8.24 1.10 -18.29
CA ALA A 502 -8.74 -0.13 -17.65
C ALA A 502 -7.67 -0.93 -16.89
N ALA A 503 -6.45 -0.39 -16.72
CA ALA A 503 -5.38 -1.06 -16.01
C ALA A 503 -5.78 -1.48 -14.59
N GLY A 504 -5.61 -2.78 -14.28
CA GLY A 504 -5.91 -3.35 -12.96
C GLY A 504 -7.38 -3.71 -12.73
N GLN A 505 -8.26 -3.50 -13.71
CA GLN A 505 -9.67 -3.87 -13.63
C GLN A 505 -9.90 -5.35 -13.94
N PRO A 506 -10.94 -5.99 -13.39
CA PRO A 506 -11.38 -7.32 -13.80
C PRO A 506 -11.61 -7.39 -15.32
N GLU A 507 -11.22 -8.51 -15.95
CA GLU A 507 -11.44 -8.74 -17.38
C GLU A 507 -12.93 -8.57 -17.74
N GLY A 508 -13.15 -7.99 -18.92
CA GLY A 508 -14.47 -7.72 -19.46
C GLY A 508 -14.74 -8.56 -20.70
N PRO A 509 -15.97 -8.52 -21.22
CA PRO A 509 -16.30 -9.16 -22.49
C PRO A 509 -15.48 -8.55 -23.63
N PRO A 510 -15.34 -9.25 -24.77
CA PRO A 510 -14.82 -8.65 -25.99
C PRO A 510 -15.60 -7.40 -26.38
N LEU A 511 -14.93 -6.46 -27.05
CA LEU A 511 -15.57 -5.24 -27.54
C LEU A 511 -16.74 -5.57 -28.46
N SER A 512 -17.85 -4.87 -28.25
CA SER A 512 -19.04 -4.94 -29.12
C SER A 512 -18.70 -4.48 -30.53
N LYS A 513 -19.59 -4.76 -31.49
CA LYS A 513 -19.42 -4.28 -32.87
C LYS A 513 -19.34 -2.74 -32.90
N THR A 514 -20.24 -2.07 -32.19
CA THR A 514 -20.28 -0.61 -32.04
C THR A 514 -18.98 -0.06 -31.47
N MET A 515 -18.46 -0.65 -30.39
CA MET A 515 -17.19 -0.21 -29.79
C MET A 515 -16.01 -0.33 -30.78
N LYS A 516 -15.97 -1.40 -31.61
CA LYS A 516 -14.93 -1.56 -32.64
C LYS A 516 -15.05 -0.51 -33.75
N GLU A 517 -16.26 -0.08 -34.10
CA GLU A 517 -16.49 1.00 -35.06
C GLU A 517 -16.01 2.34 -34.48
N LEU A 518 -16.37 2.66 -33.23
CA LEU A 518 -15.90 3.85 -32.52
C LEU A 518 -14.37 3.88 -32.37
N GLN A 519 -13.72 2.73 -32.17
CA GLN A 519 -12.25 2.63 -32.18
C GLN A 519 -11.66 3.00 -33.54
N LYS A 520 -12.24 2.51 -34.64
CA LYS A 520 -11.79 2.84 -36.00
C LYS A 520 -11.98 4.31 -36.35
N GLU A 521 -13.02 4.94 -35.81
CA GLU A 521 -13.30 6.37 -35.99
C GLU A 521 -12.41 7.29 -35.14
N GLY A 522 -11.60 6.71 -34.23
CA GLY A 522 -10.78 7.46 -33.29
C GLY A 522 -11.61 8.15 -32.21
N LEU A 523 -12.72 7.54 -31.78
CA LEU A 523 -13.58 8.03 -30.69
C LEU A 523 -13.41 7.23 -29.40
N LEU A 524 -12.91 6.01 -29.46
CA LEU A 524 -12.70 5.17 -28.28
C LEU A 524 -11.29 4.58 -28.29
N MET A 525 -10.58 4.67 -27.17
CA MET A 525 -9.32 3.97 -26.93
C MET A 525 -9.41 3.23 -25.59
N VAL A 526 -8.94 1.98 -25.54
CA VAL A 526 -8.91 1.20 -24.31
C VAL A 526 -7.45 0.88 -24.00
N VAL A 527 -7.02 1.22 -22.79
CA VAL A 527 -5.63 1.06 -22.35
C VAL A 527 -5.59 0.19 -21.11
N ASP A 528 -4.98 -0.98 -21.23
CA ASP A 528 -4.86 -1.96 -20.14
C ASP A 528 -3.53 -1.86 -19.36
N GLY A 529 -2.63 -0.98 -19.80
CA GLY A 529 -1.31 -0.78 -19.19
C GLY A 529 -1.18 0.54 -18.41
N PRO A 530 -0.04 0.73 -17.71
CA PRO A 530 0.20 1.93 -16.91
C PRO A 530 0.41 3.16 -17.80
N VAL A 531 -0.32 4.24 -17.51
CA VAL A 531 -0.10 5.56 -18.13
C VAL A 531 0.06 6.60 -17.00
N PRO A 532 1.14 7.41 -17.00
CA PRO A 532 1.37 8.41 -15.96
C PRO A 532 0.38 9.57 -16.09
N PHE A 533 -0.46 9.77 -15.08
CA PHE A 533 -1.50 10.81 -15.08
C PHE A 533 -0.94 12.22 -15.21
N SER A 534 0.20 12.50 -14.56
CA SER A 534 0.89 13.80 -14.64
C SER A 534 1.31 14.20 -16.05
N GLN A 535 1.49 13.24 -16.96
CA GLN A 535 1.82 13.50 -18.38
C GLN A 535 0.62 13.34 -19.31
N LEU A 536 -0.40 12.60 -18.89
CA LEU A 536 -1.64 12.39 -19.65
C LEU A 536 -2.63 13.54 -19.46
N PHE A 537 -2.94 13.91 -18.22
CA PHE A 537 -4.00 14.86 -17.90
C PHE A 537 -3.78 16.26 -18.49
N PRO A 538 -2.56 16.81 -18.58
CA PRO A 538 -2.33 18.07 -19.29
C PRO A 538 -2.67 18.04 -20.79
N LYS A 539 -2.90 16.85 -21.37
CA LYS A 539 -3.20 16.67 -22.80
C LYS A 539 -4.68 16.43 -23.08
N VAL A 540 -5.52 16.18 -22.09
CA VAL A 540 -6.97 15.94 -22.26
C VAL A 540 -7.78 17.16 -21.82
N ASP A 541 -9.07 17.19 -22.15
CA ASP A 541 -9.96 18.32 -21.83
C ASP A 541 -10.80 18.07 -20.57
N VAL A 542 -11.07 16.80 -20.22
CA VAL A 542 -11.93 16.43 -19.08
C VAL A 542 -11.57 15.03 -18.57
N ALA A 543 -11.85 14.75 -17.30
CA ALA A 543 -11.67 13.42 -16.72
C ALA A 543 -12.91 12.85 -16.03
N ILE A 544 -13.13 11.54 -16.12
CA ILE A 544 -14.05 10.78 -15.26
C ILE A 544 -13.24 9.98 -14.25
N LEU A 545 -13.43 10.27 -12.96
CA LEU A 545 -12.62 9.73 -11.87
C LEU A 545 -13.47 9.10 -10.76
N HIS A 546 -12.88 8.18 -9.99
CA HIS A 546 -13.54 7.66 -8.79
C HIS A 546 -13.65 8.69 -7.66
N GLY A 547 -12.71 9.65 -7.60
CA GLY A 547 -12.66 10.72 -6.60
C GLY A 547 -11.61 10.53 -5.50
N GLY A 548 -10.67 9.59 -5.60
CA GLY A 548 -9.61 9.45 -4.58
C GLY A 548 -8.57 10.58 -4.66
N LEU A 549 -8.03 11.01 -3.52
CA LEU A 549 -7.07 12.12 -3.40
C LEU A 549 -6.00 12.13 -4.50
N GLY A 550 -5.32 11.00 -4.70
CA GLY A 550 -4.16 10.92 -5.60
C GLY A 550 -4.50 11.22 -7.06
N VAL A 551 -5.62 10.72 -7.60
CA VAL A 551 -5.99 11.00 -9.00
C VAL A 551 -6.69 12.35 -9.14
N THR A 552 -7.46 12.75 -8.13
CA THR A 552 -8.14 14.05 -8.09
C THR A 552 -7.13 15.20 -8.07
N SER A 553 -6.09 15.10 -7.25
CA SER A 553 -5.02 16.11 -7.18
C SER A 553 -4.22 16.24 -8.48
N GLU A 554 -3.99 15.13 -9.20
CA GLU A 554 -3.35 15.18 -10.54
C GLU A 554 -4.23 15.90 -11.57
N ALA A 555 -5.55 15.68 -11.54
CA ALA A 555 -6.48 16.37 -12.44
C ALA A 555 -6.57 17.87 -12.12
N LEU A 556 -6.62 18.23 -10.83
CA LEU A 556 -6.54 19.61 -10.37
C LEU A 556 -5.22 20.28 -10.77
N ARG A 557 -4.08 19.58 -10.63
CA ARG A 557 -2.76 20.06 -11.07
C ARG A 557 -2.73 20.32 -12.58
N ALA A 558 -3.41 19.50 -13.36
CA ALA A 558 -3.54 19.68 -14.81
C ALA A 558 -4.55 20.76 -15.21
N GLY A 559 -5.36 21.27 -14.27
CA GLY A 559 -6.37 22.29 -14.54
C GLY A 559 -7.55 21.80 -15.38
N ILE A 560 -7.87 20.50 -15.34
CA ILE A 560 -8.97 19.92 -16.11
C ILE A 560 -10.21 19.69 -15.22
N PRO A 561 -11.43 19.94 -15.75
CA PRO A 561 -12.67 19.62 -15.05
C PRO A 561 -12.85 18.11 -14.86
N VAL A 562 -13.52 17.73 -13.78
CA VAL A 562 -13.69 16.32 -13.38
C VAL A 562 -15.16 15.96 -13.17
N ILE A 563 -15.60 14.87 -13.78
CA ILE A 563 -16.80 14.15 -13.36
C ILE A 563 -16.38 13.08 -12.36
N THR A 564 -16.87 13.16 -11.13
CA THR A 564 -16.53 12.18 -10.09
C THR A 564 -17.63 11.17 -9.88
N SER A 565 -17.26 9.92 -9.60
CA SER A 565 -18.24 8.96 -9.10
C SER A 565 -18.55 9.13 -7.62
N GLY A 566 -17.58 9.62 -6.85
CA GLY A 566 -17.66 10.03 -5.45
C GLY A 566 -18.02 8.96 -4.42
N ILE A 567 -18.60 7.82 -4.80
CA ILE A 567 -19.43 7.03 -3.88
C ILE A 567 -18.82 5.66 -3.54
N LEU A 568 -17.62 5.32 -4.06
CA LEU A 568 -17.11 3.96 -3.90
C LEU A 568 -16.60 3.66 -2.49
N LEU A 569 -15.77 4.53 -1.87
CA LEU A 569 -15.24 4.35 -0.51
C LEU A 569 -14.61 5.63 0.09
N MET A 570 -14.55 5.69 1.42
CA MET A 570 -13.65 6.57 2.21
C MET A 570 -13.78 8.07 1.89
N ASP A 571 -12.67 8.70 1.48
CA ASP A 571 -12.51 10.13 1.24
C ASP A 571 -13.12 10.61 -0.08
N GLN A 572 -13.57 9.70 -0.94
CA GLN A 572 -13.99 10.02 -2.31
C GLN A 572 -15.19 10.95 -2.37
N ARG A 573 -16.13 10.84 -1.41
CA ARG A 573 -17.29 11.73 -1.35
C ARG A 573 -16.89 13.14 -0.95
N PHE A 574 -15.96 13.25 -0.01
CA PHE A 574 -15.38 14.53 0.41
C PHE A 574 -14.73 15.23 -0.79
N TRP A 575 -13.89 14.54 -1.55
CA TRP A 575 -13.24 15.13 -2.73
C TRP A 575 -14.21 15.52 -3.83
N ALA A 576 -15.22 14.69 -4.08
CA ALA A 576 -16.26 15.01 -5.04
C ALA A 576 -17.03 16.27 -4.66
N ALA A 577 -17.37 16.44 -3.37
CA ALA A 577 -18.02 17.65 -2.87
C ALA A 577 -17.12 18.88 -3.02
N ARG A 578 -15.84 18.80 -2.63
CA ARG A 578 -14.91 19.93 -2.76
C ARG A 578 -14.70 20.35 -4.22
N LEU A 579 -14.60 19.39 -5.15
CA LEU A 579 -14.51 19.69 -6.59
C LEU A 579 -15.76 20.43 -7.09
N PHE A 580 -16.94 19.97 -6.70
CA PHE A 580 -18.21 20.58 -7.11
C PHE A 580 -18.38 21.99 -6.53
N GLU A 581 -18.14 22.17 -5.22
CA GLU A 581 -18.23 23.46 -4.53
C GLU A 581 -17.29 24.52 -5.12
N LYS A 582 -16.11 24.09 -5.60
CA LYS A 582 -15.11 24.98 -6.21
C LYS A 582 -15.30 25.16 -7.72
N GLY A 583 -16.33 24.56 -8.32
CA GLY A 583 -16.59 24.64 -9.75
C GLY A 583 -15.55 23.93 -10.62
N CYS A 584 -14.77 23.02 -10.04
CA CYS A 584 -13.74 22.23 -10.75
C CYS A 584 -14.30 20.92 -11.33
N GLY A 585 -15.60 20.68 -11.22
CA GLY A 585 -16.20 19.42 -11.67
C GLY A 585 -17.72 19.38 -11.52
N SER A 586 -18.30 18.29 -12.01
CA SER A 586 -19.73 18.02 -11.86
C SER A 586 -20.08 17.58 -10.43
N LYS A 587 -21.38 17.60 -10.11
CA LYS A 587 -21.88 16.85 -8.95
C LYS A 587 -21.52 15.36 -9.10
N ALA A 588 -21.28 14.69 -7.98
CA ALA A 588 -20.92 13.27 -7.97
C ALA A 588 -22.03 12.40 -8.57
N VAL A 589 -21.67 11.43 -9.41
CA VAL A 589 -22.62 10.49 -10.03
C VAL A 589 -22.22 9.04 -9.78
N PRO A 590 -23.08 8.22 -9.15
CA PRO A 590 -22.77 6.80 -8.96
C PRO A 590 -22.36 6.09 -10.25
N VAL A 591 -21.34 5.23 -10.19
CA VAL A 591 -20.80 4.53 -11.37
C VAL A 591 -21.88 3.77 -12.14
N HIS A 592 -22.85 3.17 -11.45
CA HIS A 592 -23.92 2.40 -12.09
C HIS A 592 -24.91 3.26 -12.88
N THR A 593 -25.06 4.54 -12.55
CA THR A 593 -25.90 5.51 -13.28
C THR A 593 -25.10 6.42 -14.21
N LEU A 594 -23.76 6.31 -14.22
CA LEU A 594 -22.91 7.27 -14.93
C LEU A 594 -23.16 7.29 -16.46
N ALA A 595 -23.37 6.13 -17.09
CA ALA A 595 -23.75 6.08 -18.50
C ALA A 595 -25.09 6.82 -18.76
N LYS A 596 -26.08 6.65 -17.88
CA LYS A 596 -27.35 7.38 -17.95
C LYS A 596 -27.15 8.89 -17.80
N ALA A 597 -26.27 9.31 -16.89
CA ALA A 597 -25.94 10.73 -16.73
C ALA A 597 -25.26 11.32 -17.98
N VAL A 598 -24.43 10.54 -18.68
CA VAL A 598 -23.88 10.94 -19.99
C VAL A 598 -25.01 11.14 -21.02
N GLN A 599 -25.95 10.20 -21.12
CA GLN A 599 -27.14 10.34 -21.97
C GLN A 599 -27.99 11.57 -21.63
N GLU A 600 -28.03 11.94 -20.35
CA GLU A 600 -28.78 13.08 -19.83
C GLU A 600 -28.01 14.42 -19.92
N GLY A 601 -26.84 14.43 -20.55
CA GLY A 601 -26.11 15.66 -20.87
C GLY A 601 -25.09 16.11 -19.82
N ILE A 602 -24.63 15.24 -18.90
CA ILE A 602 -23.63 15.65 -17.88
C ILE A 602 -22.32 16.19 -18.49
N LEU A 603 -21.98 15.76 -19.72
CA LEU A 603 -20.79 16.26 -20.41
C LEU A 603 -20.85 17.77 -20.68
N GLU A 604 -22.04 18.34 -20.90
CA GLU A 604 -22.26 19.77 -21.13
C GLU A 604 -21.94 20.62 -19.88
N SER A 605 -21.99 19.99 -18.69
CA SER A 605 -21.63 20.67 -17.45
C SER A 605 -20.13 20.88 -17.24
N VAL A 606 -19.30 20.17 -18.02
CA VAL A 606 -17.83 20.15 -17.85
C VAL A 606 -17.06 20.41 -19.15
N ILE A 607 -17.69 20.24 -20.31
CA ILE A 607 -17.11 20.57 -21.62
C ILE A 607 -17.78 21.86 -22.11
N PRO A 608 -17.03 22.95 -22.32
CA PRO A 608 -17.60 24.19 -22.87
C PRO A 608 -18.21 23.96 -24.26
N ALA A 609 -19.37 24.57 -24.52
CA ALA A 609 -20.11 24.42 -25.79
C ALA A 609 -19.33 24.82 -27.05
N GLU A 610 -18.23 25.57 -26.92
CA GLU A 610 -17.33 25.94 -28.03
C GLU A 610 -16.36 24.79 -28.43
N LYS A 611 -16.31 23.70 -27.67
CA LYS A 611 -15.43 22.53 -27.86
C LYS A 611 -16.15 21.17 -27.95
N ALA A 612 -17.48 21.15 -27.78
CA ALA A 612 -18.33 19.97 -27.94
C ALA A 612 -18.80 19.88 -29.39
#